data_AF-A0A165UAI7-F1
#
_entry.id   AF-A0A165UAI7-F1
#
_cell.length_a   1.000
_cell.length_b   1.000
_cell.length_c   1.000
_cell.angle_alpha   90.00
_cell.angle_beta   90.00
_cell.angle_gamma   90.00
#
_symmetry.space_group_name_H-M   'P 1'
#
loop_
_entity.id
_entity.type
_entity.pdbx_description
1 polymer ?
#
loop_
_entity_poly.entity_id
_entity_poly.type
_entity_poly.pdbx_seq_one_letter_code
_entity_poly.pdbx_strand_id
1 'polypeptide(L)' 'MTNEFYNLTANWTIGDWILTSITGYIERPEDFRVEYDAAQVKFLTVLAEQKYEQFSQELRINSDLTENISLIAGLYYWNS' A
#
# COMPACT_ATOMS: atom_id res chain seq x y z
N MET A 1 -11.60 11.16 12.29
CA MET A 1 -11.45 9.87 11.58
C MET A 1 -9.99 9.47 11.66
N THR A 2 -9.72 8.23 12.06
CA THR A 2 -8.35 7.72 12.22
C THR A 2 -8.02 6.88 11.00
N ASN A 3 -6.87 7.13 10.39
CA ASN A 3 -6.36 6.32 9.29
C ASN A 3 -5.44 5.25 9.86
N GLU A 4 -5.60 4.02 9.41
CA GLU A 4 -4.77 2.90 9.82
C GLU A 4 -3.79 2.51 8.72
N PHE A 5 -2.52 2.38 9.09
CA PHE A 5 -1.45 1.96 8.19
C PHE A 5 -0.64 0.88 8.88
N TYR A 6 -0.61 -0.32 8.33
CA TYR A 6 0.21 -1.41 8.80
C TYR A 6 1.22 -1.82 7.73
N ASN A 7 2.47 -1.97 8.15
CA ASN A 7 3.51 -2.53 7.30
C ASN A 7 4.29 -3.60 8.07
N LEU A 8 4.58 -4.69 7.38
CA LEU A 8 5.46 -5.73 7.87
C LEU A 8 6.50 -6.03 6.81
N THR A 9 7.77 -5.90 7.18
CA THR A 9 8.89 -6.40 6.38
C THR A 9 9.54 -7.56 7.11
N ALA A 10 9.66 -8.69 6.44
CA ALA A 10 10.31 -9.86 6.95
C ALA A 10 11.40 -10.34 5.97
N ASN A 11 12.57 -10.62 6.51
CA ASN A 11 13.75 -11.05 5.75
C ASN A 11 14.20 -12.41 6.29
N TRP A 12 14.47 -13.34 5.39
CA TRP A 12 14.97 -14.67 5.72
C TRP A 12 16.16 -15.02 4.87
N THR A 13 17.20 -15.55 5.50
CA THR A 13 18.34 -16.15 4.81
C THR A 13 18.06 -17.63 4.60
N ILE A 14 18.09 -18.07 3.34
CA ILE A 14 17.84 -19.47 2.92
C ILE A 14 19.03 -19.91 2.07
N GLY A 15 20.05 -20.48 2.72
CA GLY A 15 21.35 -20.74 2.07
C GLY A 15 21.98 -19.42 1.61
N ASP A 16 22.38 -19.34 0.35
CA ASP A 16 22.97 -18.14 -0.25
C ASP A 16 21.92 -17.13 -0.75
N TRP A 17 20.63 -17.41 -0.54
CA TRP A 17 19.53 -16.55 -0.95
C TRP A 17 18.97 -15.75 0.22
N ILE A 18 18.53 -14.54 -0.08
CA ILE A 18 17.71 -13.73 0.81
C ILE A 18 16.30 -13.70 0.22
N LEU A 19 15.32 -14.14 1.01
CA LEU A 19 13.90 -13.94 0.74
C LEU A 19 13.43 -12.73 1.55
N THR A 20 12.83 -11.76 0.87
CA THR A 20 12.18 -10.59 1.45
C THR A 20 10.69 -10.68 1.21
N SER A 21 9.88 -10.47 2.24
CA SER A 21 8.43 -10.27 2.16
C SER A 21 8.08 -8.90 2.70
N ILE A 22 7.33 -8.11 1.93
CA ILE A 22 6.84 -6.79 2.34
C ILE A 22 5.32 -6.82 2.21
N THR A 23 4.63 -6.69 3.34
CA THR A 23 3.16 -6.65 3.42
C THR A 23 2.73 -5.25 3.83
N GLY A 24 1.76 -4.68 3.13
CA GLY A 24 1.16 -3.39 3.44
C GLY A 24 -0.36 -3.47 3.52
N TYR A 25 -0.94 -2.79 4.48
CA TYR A 25 -2.38 -2.57 4.58
C TYR A 25 -2.67 -1.11 4.94
N ILE A 26 -3.67 -0.53 4.28
CA ILE A 26 -4.15 0.82 4.53
C ILE A 26 -5.67 0.78 4.64
N GLU A 27 -6.21 1.32 5.72
CA GLU A 27 -7.61 1.67 5.84
C GLU A 27 -7.72 3.16 6.12
N ARG A 28 -8.43 3.86 5.24
CA ARG A 28 -8.62 5.30 5.33
C ARG A 28 -10.09 5.62 5.09
N PRO A 29 -10.84 5.88 6.15
CA PRO A 29 -12.13 6.53 6.00
C PRO A 29 -11.88 8.02 5.69
N GLU A 30 -12.60 8.54 4.70
CA GLU A 30 -12.58 9.95 4.30
C GLU A 30 -14.01 10.50 4.33
N ASP A 31 -14.23 11.51 5.16
CA ASP A 31 -15.46 12.28 5.19
C ASP A 31 -15.15 13.64 4.58
N PHE A 32 -15.87 14.00 3.53
CA PHE A 32 -15.71 15.30 2.92
C PHE A 32 -17.05 15.95 2.66
N ARG A 33 -17.07 17.25 2.90
CA ARG A 33 -18.25 18.09 2.74
C ARG A 33 -18.03 18.99 1.53
N VAL A 34 -18.84 18.80 0.50
CA VAL A 34 -18.75 19.56 -0.75
C VAL A 34 -19.92 20.53 -0.84
N GLU A 35 -19.63 21.80 -1.17
CA GLU A 35 -20.67 22.73 -1.61
C GLU A 35 -20.88 22.53 -3.12
N TYR A 36 -22.13 22.25 -3.51
CA TYR A 36 -22.44 21.73 -4.85
C TYR A 36 -23.14 22.75 -5.76
N ASP A 37 -23.56 23.90 -5.21
CA ASP A 37 -24.33 24.92 -5.92
C ASP A 37 -23.49 26.02 -6.56
N ALA A 38 -22.18 26.08 -6.24
CA ALA A 38 -21.22 27.09 -6.71
C ALA A 38 -21.70 28.55 -6.50
N ALA A 39 -22.62 28.76 -5.55
CA ALA A 39 -23.18 30.06 -5.25
C ALA A 39 -22.31 30.77 -4.20
N GLN A 40 -22.38 32.09 -4.16
CA GLN A 40 -21.69 32.85 -3.10
C GLN A 40 -22.29 32.61 -1.70
N VAL A 41 -23.53 32.11 -1.67
CA VAL A 41 -24.27 31.77 -0.46
C VAL A 41 -24.41 30.26 -0.38
N LYS A 42 -23.93 29.66 0.70
CA LYS A 42 -24.04 28.22 0.97
C LYS A 42 -25.50 27.81 1.08
N PHE A 43 -26.05 27.20 0.03
CA PHE A 43 -27.45 26.78 0.00
C PHE A 43 -27.59 25.25 -0.10
N LEU A 44 -26.69 24.58 -0.82
CA LEU A 44 -26.63 23.14 -0.96
C LEU A 44 -25.26 22.60 -0.59
N THR A 45 -25.24 21.76 0.44
CA THR A 45 -24.05 21.06 0.89
C THR A 45 -24.32 19.56 0.91
N VAL A 46 -23.38 18.79 0.36
CA VAL A 46 -23.43 17.33 0.36
C VAL A 46 -22.35 16.82 1.30
N LEU A 47 -22.73 15.88 2.17
CA LEU A 47 -21.80 15.06 2.94
C LEU A 47 -21.54 13.79 2.15
N ALA A 48 -20.28 13.51 1.86
CA ALA A 48 -19.83 12.28 1.21
C ALA A 48 -18.89 11.54 2.15
N GLU A 49 -19.12 10.24 2.29
CA GLU A 49 -18.30 9.31 3.04
C GLU A 49 -17.66 8.36 2.03
N GLN A 50 -16.34 8.23 2.05
CA GLN A 50 -15.58 7.33 1.20
C GLN A 50 -14.69 6.46 2.07
N LYS A 51 -14.77 5.14 1.88
CA LYS A 51 -13.85 4.20 2.52
C LYS A 51 -12.84 3.73 1.49
N TYR A 52 -11.56 3.91 1.80
CA TYR A 52 -10.45 3.44 1.00
C TYR A 52 -9.73 2.33 1.77
N GLU A 53 -9.75 1.13 1.22
CA GLU A 53 -9.00 -0.01 1.74
C GLU A 53 -8.00 -0.46 0.69
N GLN A 54 -6.78 -0.78 1.12
CA GLN A 54 -5.73 -1.20 0.20
C GLN A 54 -4.87 -2.27 0.85
N PHE A 55 -4.59 -3.32 0.10
CA PHE A 55 -3.67 -4.39 0.47
C PHE A 55 -2.56 -4.53 -0.57
N SER A 56 -1.33 -4.68 -0.11
CA SER A 56 -0.17 -4.95 -0.96
C SER A 56 0.73 -6.03 -0.39
N GLN A 57 1.33 -6.82 -1.30
CA GLN A 57 2.29 -7.86 -0.95
C GLN A 57 3.39 -7.92 -2.01
N GLU A 58 4.63 -7.73 -1.60
CA GLU A 58 5.83 -8.05 -2.37
C GLU A 58 6.47 -9.32 -1.80
N LEU A 59 6.91 -10.20 -2.69
CA LEU A 59 7.84 -11.29 -2.40
C LEU A 59 9.03 -11.15 -3.34
N ARG A 60 10.23 -11.06 -2.78
CA ARG A 60 11.47 -10.86 -3.54
C ARG A 60 12.54 -11.84 -3.07
N ILE A 61 13.25 -12.42 -4.02
CA ILE A 61 14.47 -13.20 -3.76
C ILE A 61 15.68 -12.51 -4.38
N ASN A 62 16.81 -12.59 -3.70
CA ASN A 62 18.08 -12.13 -4.23
C ASN A 62 19.24 -13.01 -3.77
N SER A 63 20.23 -13.19 -4.64
CA SER A 63 21.46 -13.94 -4.34
C SER A 63 22.57 -13.59 -5.33
N ASP A 64 23.82 -13.74 -4.89
CA ASP A 64 25.00 -13.74 -5.74
C ASP A 64 25.27 -15.17 -6.21
N LEU A 65 24.99 -15.47 -7.48
CA LEU A 65 25.13 -16.81 -8.06
C LEU A 65 26.61 -17.18 -8.27
N THR A 66 27.43 -16.20 -8.61
CA THR A 66 28.90 -16.29 -8.74
C THR A 66 29.53 -14.96 -8.34
N GLU A 67 30.86 -14.87 -8.32
CA GLU A 67 31.59 -13.62 -8.04
C GLU A 67 31.24 -12.45 -8.99
N ASN A 68 30.65 -12.74 -10.15
CA ASN A 68 30.37 -11.76 -11.19
C ASN A 68 28.89 -11.67 -11.58
N ILE A 69 28.02 -12.48 -10.96
CA ILE A 69 26.61 -12.58 -11.34
C ILE A 69 25.73 -12.54 -10.10
N SER A 70 24.92 -11.49 -9.99
CA SER A 70 23.86 -11.35 -9.00
C SER A 70 22.49 -11.48 -9.66
N LEU A 71 21.55 -12.14 -8.99
CA LEU A 71 20.16 -12.26 -9.44
C LEU A 71 19.22 -11.65 -8.40
N ILE A 72 18.24 -10.89 -8.89
CA ILE A 72 17.08 -10.43 -8.12
C ILE A 72 15.83 -10.77 -8.93
N ALA A 73 14.84 -11.35 -8.27
CA ALA A 73 13.52 -11.61 -8.87
C ALA A 73 12.44 -11.38 -7.82
N GLY A 74 11.25 -10.98 -8.25
CA GLY A 74 10.14 -10.76 -7.34
C GLY A 74 8.78 -10.75 -8.00
N LEU A 75 7.76 -10.91 -7.15
CA LEU A 75 6.35 -10.84 -7.48
C LEU A 75 5.69 -9.78 -6.61
N TYR A 76 4.76 -9.04 -7.21
CA TYR A 76 4.03 -7.98 -6.53
C TYR A 76 2.53 -8.17 -6.74
N TYR A 77 1.77 -8.06 -5.65
CA TYR A 77 0.32 -8.06 -5.66
C TYR A 77 -0.22 -6.78 -5.00
N TRP A 78 -1.28 -6.24 -5.60
CA TRP A 78 -1.94 -5.03 -5.16
C TRP A 78 -3.45 -5.15 -5.33
N ASN A 79 -4.19 -4.71 -4.31
CA ASN A 79 -5.63 -4.58 -4.34
C ASN A 79 -6.06 -3.31 -3.59
N SER A 80 -7.09 -2.64 -4.10
CA SER A 80 -7.63 -1.37 -3.60
C SER A 80 -9.09 -1.21 -4.00
#